data_AF-A0A354CLA7-F1
#
_entry.id   AF-A0A354CLA7-F1
#
_cell.length_a   1.000
_cell.length_b   1.000
_cell.length_c   1.000
_cell.angle_alpha   90.00
_cell.angle_beta   90.00
_cell.angle_gamma   90.00
#
_symmetry.space_group_name_H-M   'P 1'
#
loop_
_entity.id
_entity.type
_entity.pdbx_description
1 polymer ?
#
loop_
_entity_poly.entity_id
_entity_poly.type
_entity_poly.pdbx_seq_one_letter_code
_entity_poly.pdbx_strand_id
1 'polypeptide(L)'
;FADMGADESVTYVNKPHIGTDVLCRVVRNIREEIIRLGGEVRFNTFFENFECADGYLSSVSTRNVRTGQCERIDTDHLIIALGHSSRDTFRMLYERNIDMIPKAFAVGVRIEHPQSLIDHNAYGDTGYRLPAADYKLTHQTDKGRGVYSFCM
;
A
#
# COMPACT_ATOMS: atom_id res chain seq x y z
N PHE A 1 -4.96 -12.15 -7.98
CA PHE A 1 -3.54 -12.29 -7.56
C PHE A 1 -2.99 -13.66 -7.94
N ALA A 2 -3.70 -14.76 -7.64
CA ALA A 2 -3.37 -16.10 -8.15
C ALA A 2 -3.24 -16.10 -9.69
N ASP A 3 -4.24 -15.58 -10.40
CA ASP A 3 -4.21 -15.42 -11.87
C ASP A 3 -3.06 -14.58 -12.42
N MET A 4 -2.41 -13.81 -11.53
CA MET A 4 -1.31 -12.90 -11.86
C MET A 4 0.04 -13.44 -11.39
N GLY A 5 0.12 -14.71 -10.99
CA GLY A 5 1.37 -15.40 -10.66
C GLY A 5 1.72 -15.47 -9.18
N ALA A 6 0.76 -15.22 -8.29
CA ALA A 6 0.85 -15.66 -6.89
C ALA A 6 0.51 -17.16 -6.82
N ASP A 7 1.01 -17.85 -5.79
CA ASP A 7 0.64 -19.24 -5.52
C ASP A 7 -0.88 -19.35 -5.27
N GLU A 8 -1.53 -20.40 -5.78
CA GLU A 8 -2.98 -20.57 -5.66
C GLU A 8 -3.45 -20.70 -4.20
N SER A 9 -2.55 -21.13 -3.31
CA SER A 9 -2.81 -21.21 -1.87
C SER A 9 -3.25 -19.89 -1.23
N VAL A 10 -2.95 -18.75 -1.85
CA VAL A 10 -3.43 -17.44 -1.35
C VAL A 10 -4.95 -17.32 -1.34
N THR A 11 -5.66 -18.18 -2.07
CA THR A 11 -7.13 -18.19 -2.17
C THR A 11 -7.81 -18.99 -1.07
N TYR A 12 -7.10 -19.91 -0.40
CA TYR A 12 -7.70 -20.82 0.57
C TYR A 12 -6.96 -20.91 1.92
N VAL A 13 -5.71 -20.46 2.02
CA VAL A 13 -4.97 -20.44 3.29
C VAL A 13 -5.50 -19.31 4.18
N ASN A 14 -5.66 -19.58 5.48
CA ASN A 14 -6.23 -18.64 6.47
C ASN A 14 -5.42 -17.34 6.66
N LYS A 15 -4.09 -17.42 6.51
CA LYS A 15 -3.17 -16.27 6.59
C LYS A 15 -2.24 -16.29 5.39
N PRO A 16 -2.76 -15.96 4.19
CA PRO A 16 -1.98 -16.07 2.98
C PRO A 16 -0.88 -15.00 2.96
N HIS A 17 0.31 -15.40 2.57
CA HIS A 17 1.44 -14.50 2.40
C HIS A 17 2.07 -14.74 1.04
N ILE A 18 2.31 -13.66 0.30
CA ILE A 18 2.82 -13.72 -1.07
C ILE A 18 4.35 -13.68 -1.08
N GLY A 19 4.94 -12.88 -0.19
CA GLY A 19 6.37 -12.57 -0.21
C GLY A 19 6.75 -11.52 -1.24
N THR A 20 7.75 -10.71 -0.91
CA THR A 20 8.17 -9.55 -1.70
C THR A 20 8.59 -9.91 -3.13
N ASP A 21 9.35 -10.99 -3.31
CA ASP A 21 9.85 -11.39 -4.63
C ASP A 21 8.71 -11.80 -5.57
N VAL A 22 7.73 -12.55 -5.06
CA VAL A 22 6.54 -12.95 -5.81
C VAL A 22 5.66 -11.73 -6.07
N LEU A 23 5.52 -10.83 -5.11
CA LEU A 23 4.73 -9.60 -5.27
C LEU A 23 5.25 -8.73 -6.42
N CYS A 24 6.58 -8.61 -6.57
CA CYS A 24 7.18 -7.90 -7.71
C CYS A 24 6.74 -8.47 -9.06
N ARG A 25 6.64 -9.80 -9.17
CA ARG A 25 6.13 -10.48 -10.38
C ARG A 25 4.63 -10.25 -10.55
N VAL A 26 3.85 -10.39 -9.48
CA VAL A 26 2.39 -10.20 -9.50
C VAL A 26 2.03 -8.78 -9.97
N VAL A 27 2.68 -7.76 -9.41
CA VAL A 27 2.43 -6.36 -9.79
C VAL A 27 2.82 -6.09 -11.24
N ARG A 28 3.93 -6.68 -11.71
CA ARG A 28 4.32 -6.61 -13.12
C ARG A 28 3.22 -7.21 -14.02
N ASN A 29 2.71 -8.38 -13.69
CA ASN A 29 1.68 -9.06 -14.48
C ASN A 29 0.36 -8.29 -14.49
N ILE A 30 -0.04 -7.71 -13.34
CA ILE A 30 -1.21 -6.82 -13.27
C ILE A 30 -1.03 -5.62 -14.22
N ARG A 31 0.15 -5.01 -14.25
CA ARG A 31 0.45 -3.92 -15.18
C ARG A 31 0.31 -4.37 -16.63
N GLU A 32 0.92 -5.49 -17.01
CA GLU A 32 0.83 -5.99 -18.39
C GLU A 32 -0.62 -6.30 -18.78
N GLU A 33 -1.44 -6.79 -17.84
CA GLU A 33 -2.86 -7.02 -18.08
C GLU A 33 -3.63 -5.71 -18.30
N ILE A 34 -3.34 -4.68 -17.49
CA ILE A 34 -3.91 -3.33 -17.71
C ILE A 34 -3.59 -2.83 -19.11
N ILE A 35 -2.33 -2.99 -19.54
CA ILE A 35 -1.88 -2.57 -20.89
C ILE A 35 -2.58 -3.41 -21.98
N ARG A 36 -2.69 -4.73 -21.79
CA ARG A 36 -3.38 -5.64 -22.71
C ARG A 36 -4.86 -5.27 -22.90
N LEU A 37 -5.51 -4.80 -21.84
CA LEU A 37 -6.90 -4.35 -21.85
C LEU A 37 -7.07 -2.92 -22.41
N GLY A 38 -5.99 -2.27 -22.86
CA GLY A 38 -6.02 -0.94 -23.48
C GLY A 38 -5.73 0.23 -22.52
N GLY A 39 -5.37 -0.05 -21.27
CA GLY A 39 -4.92 0.95 -20.31
C GLY A 39 -3.47 1.40 -20.57
N GLU A 40 -3.09 2.53 -19.99
CA GLU A 40 -1.72 3.05 -20.06
C GLU A 40 -1.12 3.17 -18.65
N VAL A 41 0.16 2.82 -18.50
CA VAL A 41 0.88 2.94 -17.23
C VAL A 41 2.16 3.74 -17.44
N ARG A 42 2.20 4.95 -16.86
CA ARG A 42 3.33 5.88 -16.97
C ARG A 42 4.16 5.89 -15.68
N PHE A 43 5.34 5.27 -15.70
CA PHE A 43 6.28 5.32 -14.58
C PHE A 43 7.08 6.62 -14.54
N ASN A 44 7.53 6.99 -13.34
CA ASN A 44 8.28 8.23 -13.12
C ASN A 44 7.48 9.49 -13.49
N THR A 45 6.15 9.39 -13.54
CA THR A 45 5.25 10.49 -13.87
C THR A 45 4.59 10.96 -12.57
N PHE A 46 5.05 12.11 -12.08
CA PHE A 46 4.54 12.72 -10.86
C PHE A 46 3.30 13.56 -11.17
N PHE A 47 2.24 13.38 -10.40
CA PHE A 47 1.04 14.19 -10.47
C PHE A 47 1.29 15.53 -9.78
N GLU A 48 1.30 16.62 -10.54
CA GLU A 48 1.63 17.95 -10.03
C GLU A 48 0.39 18.72 -9.60
N ASN A 49 -0.63 18.71 -10.44
CA ASN A 49 -1.80 19.57 -10.25
C ASN A 49 -2.99 19.10 -11.09
N PHE A 50 -4.15 19.68 -10.86
CA PHE A 50 -5.35 19.48 -11.66
C PHE A 50 -6.05 20.80 -11.92
N GLU A 51 -6.74 20.94 -13.05
CA GLU A 51 -7.53 22.13 -13.36
C GLU A 51 -9.01 21.80 -13.44
N CYS A 52 -9.82 22.78 -13.06
CA CYS A 52 -11.27 22.70 -13.16
C CYS A 52 -11.80 23.83 -14.06
N ALA A 53 -12.76 23.53 -14.91
CA ALA A 53 -13.54 24.49 -15.68
C ALA A 53 -15.00 24.38 -15.25
N ASP A 54 -15.65 25.52 -14.97
CA ASP A 54 -17.06 25.58 -14.53
C ASP A 54 -17.40 24.68 -13.32
N GLY A 55 -16.43 24.49 -12.42
CA GLY A 55 -16.58 23.64 -11.22
C GLY A 55 -16.34 22.15 -11.45
N TYR A 56 -16.05 21.73 -12.68
CA TYR A 56 -15.76 20.33 -13.03
C TYR A 56 -14.28 20.15 -13.38
N LEU A 57 -13.72 18.98 -13.02
CA LEU A 57 -12.37 18.61 -13.45
C LEU A 57 -12.29 18.64 -14.98
N SER A 58 -11.23 19.23 -15.53
CA SER A 58 -11.00 19.29 -16.98
C SER A 58 -9.66 18.69 -17.40
N SER A 59 -8.65 18.72 -16.53
CA SER A 59 -7.35 18.17 -16.84
C SER A 59 -6.48 17.94 -15.61
N VAL A 60 -5.43 17.16 -15.79
CA VAL A 60 -4.32 17.02 -14.84
C VAL A 60 -2.99 17.39 -15.48
N SER A 61 -2.10 17.93 -14.66
CA SER A 61 -0.73 18.24 -15.02
C SER A 61 0.20 17.22 -14.37
N THR A 62 1.11 16.68 -15.16
CA THR A 62 2.09 15.71 -14.70
C THR A 62 3.49 16.12 -15.12
N ARG A 63 4.50 15.66 -14.38
CA ARG A 63 5.91 15.84 -14.73
C ARG A 63 6.65 14.53 -14.66
N ASN A 64 7.38 14.23 -15.72
CA ASN A 64 8.33 13.12 -15.70
C ASN A 64 9.53 13.50 -14.83
N VAL A 65 9.74 12.79 -13.71
CA VAL A 65 10.78 13.14 -12.72
C VAL A 65 12.20 12.85 -13.21
N ARG A 66 12.37 12.08 -14.30
CA ARG A 66 13.68 11.81 -14.89
C ARG A 66 14.08 12.84 -15.93
N THR A 67 13.13 13.30 -16.75
CA THR A 67 13.41 14.23 -17.86
C THR A 67 13.05 15.67 -17.55
N GLY A 68 12.20 15.90 -16.53
CA GLY A 68 11.63 17.21 -16.22
C GLY A 68 10.50 17.63 -17.17
N GLN A 69 10.13 16.79 -18.15
CA GLN A 69 9.08 17.11 -19.11
C GLN A 69 7.72 17.18 -18.40
N CYS A 70 7.02 18.30 -18.57
CA CYS A 70 5.64 18.47 -18.12
C CYS A 70 4.67 18.10 -19.24
N GLU A 71 3.52 17.55 -18.85
CA GLU A 71 2.44 17.15 -19.75
C GLU A 71 1.09 17.49 -19.13
N ARG A 72 0.17 18.00 -19.95
CA ARG A 72 -1.24 18.18 -19.61
C ARG A 72 -2.04 17.03 -20.20
N ILE A 73 -2.85 16.38 -19.38
CA ILE A 73 -3.74 15.28 -19.77
C ILE A 73 -5.18 15.75 -19.56
N ASP A 74 -5.93 15.88 -20.66
CA ASP A 74 -7.36 16.18 -20.61
C ASP A 74 -8.14 15.00 -20.05
N THR A 75 -8.93 15.25 -19.00
CA THR A 75 -9.76 14.23 -18.35
C THR A 75 -10.82 14.88 -17.48
N ASP A 76 -12.02 14.30 -17.48
CA ASP A 76 -13.11 14.67 -16.58
C ASP A 76 -13.14 13.80 -15.32
N HIS A 77 -12.23 12.82 -15.22
CA HIS A 77 -12.16 11.87 -14.11
C HIS A 77 -10.74 11.72 -13.55
N LEU A 78 -10.63 11.78 -12.22
CA LEU A 78 -9.39 11.56 -11.47
C LEU A 78 -9.65 10.68 -10.25
N ILE A 79 -8.88 9.59 -10.12
CA ILE A 79 -8.86 8.74 -8.93
C ILE A 79 -7.55 8.97 -8.18
N ILE A 80 -7.65 9.41 -6.93
CA ILE A 80 -6.50 9.70 -6.07
C ILE A 80 -6.18 8.47 -5.21
N ALA A 81 -5.24 7.63 -5.66
CA ALA A 81 -4.80 6.40 -4.99
C ALA A 81 -3.31 6.44 -4.60
N LEU A 82 -2.88 7.53 -3.96
CA LEU A 82 -1.46 7.90 -3.79
C LEU A 82 -0.76 7.29 -2.56
N GLY A 83 -1.47 6.54 -1.72
CA GLY A 83 -0.96 6.11 -0.41
C GLY A 83 -0.79 7.25 0.59
N HIS A 84 -0.47 6.92 1.86
CA HIS A 84 -0.45 7.90 2.96
C HIS A 84 0.86 8.72 3.08
N SER A 85 1.87 8.43 2.26
CA SER A 85 3.18 9.08 2.34
C SER A 85 3.35 10.25 1.37
N SER A 86 2.38 10.50 0.50
CA SER A 86 2.41 11.53 -0.56
C SER A 86 2.10 12.93 -0.02
N ARG A 87 2.94 13.38 0.93
CA ARG A 87 2.74 14.61 1.72
C ARG A 87 2.75 15.89 0.88
N ASP A 88 3.56 15.90 -0.17
CA ASP A 88 3.61 16.96 -1.17
C ASP A 88 2.27 17.11 -1.89
N THR A 89 1.69 15.99 -2.31
CA THR A 89 0.39 15.97 -2.99
C THR A 89 -0.73 16.34 -2.03
N PHE A 90 -0.70 15.86 -0.78
CA PHE A 90 -1.65 16.33 0.24
C PHE A 90 -1.57 17.83 0.47
N ARG A 91 -0.37 18.42 0.47
CA ARG A 91 -0.23 19.88 0.57
C ARG A 91 -0.88 20.59 -0.62
N MET A 92 -0.62 20.12 -1.85
CA MET A 92 -1.23 20.69 -3.05
C MET A 92 -2.77 20.59 -2.99
N LEU A 93 -3.32 19.45 -2.60
CA LEU A 93 -4.77 19.27 -2.45
C LEU A 93 -5.36 20.22 -1.40
N TYR A 94 -4.63 20.44 -0.28
CA TYR A 94 -5.03 21.39 0.76
C TYR A 94 -5.06 22.82 0.23
N GLU A 95 -4.01 23.23 -0.47
CA GLU A 95 -3.89 24.56 -1.09
C GLU A 95 -4.96 24.79 -2.19
N ARG A 96 -5.43 23.70 -2.82
CA ARG A 96 -6.57 23.68 -3.75
C ARG A 96 -7.94 23.67 -3.06
N ASN A 97 -8.01 23.83 -1.74
CA ASN A 97 -9.25 23.80 -0.94
C ASN A 97 -10.04 22.48 -1.07
N ILE A 98 -9.35 21.36 -1.25
CA ILE A 98 -9.98 20.05 -1.09
C ILE A 98 -10.12 19.76 0.40
N ASP A 99 -11.35 19.47 0.83
CA ASP A 99 -11.66 19.16 2.22
C ASP A 99 -10.87 17.92 2.70
N MET A 100 -10.11 18.11 3.77
CA MET A 100 -9.33 17.05 4.40
C MET A 100 -9.47 17.12 5.92
N ILE A 101 -9.69 15.95 6.52
CA ILE A 101 -9.94 15.82 7.96
C ILE A 101 -8.78 15.05 8.60
N PRO A 102 -8.18 15.55 9.70
CA PRO A 102 -7.17 14.80 10.44
C PRO A 102 -7.72 13.45 10.90
N LYS A 103 -7.01 12.38 10.55
CA LYS A 103 -7.35 11.02 10.98
C LYS A 103 -6.31 10.53 11.98
N ALA A 104 -6.78 10.08 13.15
CA ALA A 104 -5.91 9.44 14.14
C ALA A 104 -5.22 8.20 13.54
N PHE A 105 -3.95 8.00 13.91
CA PHE A 105 -3.13 6.87 13.49
C PHE A 105 -2.22 6.42 14.64
N ALA A 106 -1.69 5.20 14.55
CA ALA A 106 -0.78 4.65 15.54
C ALA A 106 0.68 4.88 15.16
N VAL A 107 1.51 5.06 16.19
CA VAL A 107 2.97 5.10 16.09
C VAL A 107 3.55 4.16 17.13
N GLY A 108 4.75 3.66 16.88
CA GLY A 108 5.41 2.72 17.77
C GLY A 108 6.82 2.43 17.31
N VAL A 109 7.36 1.30 17.77
CA VAL A 109 8.70 0.82 17.45
C VAL A 109 8.63 -0.57 16.83
N ARG A 110 9.65 -0.93 16.05
CA ARG A 110 9.87 -2.33 15.66
C ARG A 110 10.55 -3.04 16.81
N ILE A 111 10.10 -4.26 17.10
CA ILE A 111 10.67 -5.16 18.09
C ILE A 111 11.03 -6.47 17.41
N GLU A 112 12.16 -7.05 17.78
CA GLU A 112 12.67 -8.29 17.21
C GLU A 112 12.98 -9.28 18.33
N HIS A 113 12.61 -10.53 18.09
CA HIS A 113 12.96 -11.67 18.91
C HIS A 113 13.46 -12.79 17.99
N PRO A 114 14.28 -13.72 18.49
CA PRO A 114 14.61 -14.92 17.71
C PRO A 114 13.34 -15.66 17.28
N GLN A 115 13.23 -16.05 16.00
CA GLN A 115 12.06 -16.77 15.49
C GLN A 115 11.81 -18.07 16.29
N SER A 116 12.87 -18.74 16.75
CA SER A 116 12.77 -19.95 17.57
C SER A 116 12.02 -19.75 18.89
N LEU A 117 12.10 -18.55 19.49
CA LEU A 117 11.35 -18.20 20.70
C LEU A 117 9.84 -18.16 20.39
N ILE A 118 9.48 -17.56 19.26
CA ILE A 118 8.09 -17.42 18.84
C ILE A 118 7.53 -18.78 18.42
N ASP A 119 8.28 -19.56 17.65
CA ASP A 119 7.91 -20.91 17.22
C ASP A 119 7.67 -21.83 18.43
N HIS A 120 8.57 -21.83 19.42
CA HIS A 120 8.40 -22.64 20.62
C HIS A 120 7.20 -22.20 21.47
N ASN A 121 6.89 -20.90 21.56
CA ASN A 121 5.71 -20.43 22.27
C ASN A 121 4.40 -20.86 21.58
N ALA A 122 4.35 -20.75 20.26
CA ALA A 122 3.14 -21.09 19.50
C ALA A 122 2.89 -22.60 19.38
N TYR A 123 3.95 -23.38 19.19
CA TYR A 123 3.82 -24.80 18.84
C TYR A 123 4.37 -25.73 19.92
N GLY A 124 5.36 -25.31 20.71
CA GLY A 124 6.15 -26.21 21.55
C GLY A 124 6.98 -27.21 20.73
N ASP A 125 7.37 -28.31 21.34
CA ASP A 125 8.24 -29.33 20.72
C ASP A 125 7.42 -30.36 19.94
N THR A 126 6.76 -29.91 18.86
CA THR A 126 5.76 -30.74 18.16
C THR A 126 6.34 -31.89 17.34
N GLY A 127 7.64 -31.86 17.00
CA GLY A 127 8.27 -32.80 16.06
C GLY A 127 7.81 -32.66 14.59
N TYR A 128 6.81 -31.83 14.30
CA TYR A 128 6.31 -31.54 12.96
C TYR A 128 6.98 -30.29 12.38
N ARG A 129 7.16 -30.24 11.06
CA ARG A 129 7.65 -29.06 10.36
C ARG A 129 6.48 -28.10 10.07
N LEU A 130 6.25 -27.15 10.98
CA LEU A 130 5.23 -26.10 10.84
C LEU A 130 5.84 -24.82 10.22
N PRO A 131 5.03 -23.95 9.59
CA PRO A 131 5.47 -22.63 9.15
C PRO A 131 5.94 -21.77 10.32
N ALA A 132 6.75 -20.74 10.04
CA ALA A 132 7.18 -19.75 11.04
C ALA A 132 5.96 -19.19 11.79
N ALA A 133 6.01 -19.25 13.11
CA ALA A 133 4.91 -18.81 13.97
C ALA A 133 4.74 -17.30 13.95
N ASP A 134 3.49 -16.89 14.13
CA ASP A 134 3.07 -15.51 14.20
C ASP A 134 2.38 -15.20 15.54
N TYR A 135 2.29 -13.93 15.93
CA TYR A 135 1.56 -13.51 17.13
C TYR A 135 0.77 -12.22 16.90
N LYS A 136 -0.33 -12.11 17.66
CA LYS A 136 -1.14 -10.89 17.75
C LYS A 136 -1.39 -10.57 19.21
N LEU A 137 -0.84 -9.45 19.67
CA LEU A 137 -0.94 -9.02 21.07
C LEU A 137 -1.66 -7.69 21.15
N THR A 138 -2.42 -7.51 22.23
CA THR A 138 -3.10 -6.26 22.59
C THR A 138 -3.03 -6.07 24.09
N HIS A 139 -2.83 -4.84 24.54
CA HIS A 139 -2.82 -4.47 25.95
C HIS A 139 -3.37 -3.06 26.12
N GLN A 140 -4.11 -2.81 27.21
CA GLN A 140 -4.51 -1.48 27.61
C GLN A 140 -3.69 -1.09 28.85
N THR A 141 -2.88 -0.06 28.71
CA THR A 141 -2.04 0.45 29.80
C THR A 141 -2.89 1.06 30.92
N ASP A 142 -2.32 1.19 32.11
CA ASP A 142 -2.97 1.84 33.27
C ASP A 142 -3.43 3.28 33.00
N LYS A 143 -2.84 3.94 31.99
CA LYS A 143 -3.23 5.27 31.50
C LYS A 143 -4.34 5.24 30.45
N GLY A 144 -4.96 4.10 30.22
CA GLY A 144 -6.04 3.89 29.25
C GLY A 144 -5.61 3.85 27.78
N ARG A 145 -4.30 3.85 27.47
CA ARG A 145 -3.80 3.78 26.09
C ARG A 145 -3.73 2.33 25.60
N GLY A 146 -4.27 2.07 24.41
CA GLY A 146 -4.14 0.80 23.72
C GLY A 146 -2.75 0.64 23.07
N VAL A 147 -2.14 -0.52 23.27
CA VAL A 147 -0.89 -0.97 22.66
C VAL A 147 -1.16 -2.31 21.98
N TYR A 148 -0.63 -2.51 20.78
CA TYR A 148 -0.87 -3.73 20.01
C TYR A 148 0.26 -4.04 19.05
N SER A 149 0.42 -5.30 18.67
CA SER A 149 1.34 -5.69 17.58
C SER A 149 0.72 -5.40 16.21
N PHE A 150 1.53 -4.94 15.27
CA PHE A 150 1.11 -4.55 13.94
C PHE A 150 2.15 -4.95 12.89
N CYS A 151 1.69 -5.45 11.73
CA CYS A 151 2.56 -5.92 10.64
C CYS A 151 3.60 -6.93 11.16
N MET A 152 3.09 -7.91 11.91
CA MET A 152 3.79 -9.12 12.32
C MET A 152 3.73 -10.09 11.14
#